data_AF-A0A661WTB1-F1
#
_entry.id   AF-A0A661WTB1-F1
#
_cell.length_a   1.000
_cell.length_b   1.000
_cell.length_c   1.000
_cell.angle_alpha   90.00
_cell.angle_beta   90.00
_cell.angle_gamma   90.00
#
_symmetry.space_group_name_H-M   'P 1'
#
loop_
_entity.id
_entity.type
_entity.pdbx_description
1 polymer ?
#
loop_
_entity_poly.entity_id
_entity_poly.type
_entity_poly.pdbx_seq_one_letter_code
_entity_poly.pdbx_strand_id
1 'polypeptide(L)'
;MDMMKYCPECYKELPPNSITCPYCGYKTGNGVEETPDGILRTPQVDSYIPPEQTVLGLLLLTIFFWGFNIAGTALPFFLDAGTKRNLLIALIVSQVLSRALIGVWAVEEVSLKKDASTKNKLGTFLLALIPIGDIIPALHAARTAIRKERLPILSIASISAVVIMSLVLFRTSDQIANLINGIDIVAQAESTALVTESAAAETETPTPEPTATLRPYINGCRNPLTVTADEEGETLEICGEITNFGVKDCPSCPFGFYSFVKLEDKFQIVSYEWRFTHAWLNKCVMIEDKVELLGDTPTFVFNTGEGCIGDCVHDFHGGLIDDNGIYFQPFDGCN
;
A
#
# COMPACT_ATOMS: atom_id res chain seq x y z
N MET A 1 30.20 3.12 49.78
CA MET A 1 28.81 2.96 49.30
C MET A 1 28.75 1.60 48.63
N ASP A 2 28.14 0.61 49.28
CA ASP A 2 27.93 -0.69 48.65
C ASP A 2 26.90 -0.52 47.53
N MET A 3 27.35 -0.61 46.27
CA MET A 3 26.42 -0.67 45.15
C MET A 3 25.66 -2.00 45.24
N MET A 4 24.34 -1.91 45.45
CA MET A 4 23.47 -3.08 45.38
C MET A 4 23.61 -3.71 43.99
N LYS A 5 23.96 -4.99 43.95
CA LYS A 5 24.08 -5.77 42.71
C LYS A 5 22.77 -6.53 42.48
N TYR A 6 22.25 -6.48 41.26
CA TYR A 6 21.10 -7.28 40.84
C TYR A 6 21.58 -8.48 40.02
N CYS A 7 20.90 -9.62 40.15
CA CYS A 7 21.20 -10.80 39.34
C CYS A 7 20.77 -10.58 37.87
N PRO A 8 21.64 -10.80 36.87
CA PRO A 8 21.29 -10.57 35.46
C PRO A 8 20.22 -11.52 34.91
N GLU A 9 20.07 -12.71 35.51
CA GLU A 9 19.09 -13.71 35.07
C GLU A 9 17.69 -13.47 35.64
N CYS A 10 17.59 -13.11 36.92
CA CYS A 10 16.30 -13.03 37.61
C CYS A 10 15.98 -11.65 38.20
N TYR A 11 16.86 -10.67 38.05
CA TYR A 11 16.70 -9.27 38.48
C TYR A 11 16.35 -9.07 39.96
N LYS A 12 16.62 -10.07 40.80
CA LYS A 12 16.49 -9.97 42.25
C LYS A 12 17.79 -9.45 42.85
N GLU A 13 17.66 -8.71 43.94
CA GLU A 13 18.80 -8.19 44.71
C GLU A 13 19.67 -9.34 45.21
N LEU A 14 20.96 -9.23 44.94
CA LEU A 14 21.95 -10.19 45.41
C LEU A 14 22.45 -9.76 46.79
N PRO A 15 22.54 -10.70 47.75
CA PRO A 15 23.27 -10.45 48.98
C PRO A 15 24.70 -10.00 48.66
N PRO A 16 25.27 -9.05 49.41
CA PRO A 16 26.67 -8.69 49.25
C PRO A 16 27.54 -9.95 49.38
N ASN A 17 28.48 -10.13 48.43
CA ASN A 17 29.40 -11.28 48.33
C ASN A 17 28.79 -12.63 47.91
N SER A 18 27.56 -12.68 47.42
CA SER A 18 26.98 -13.86 46.79
C SER A 18 27.68 -14.18 45.45
N ILE A 19 28.40 -15.31 45.41
CA ILE A 19 29.02 -15.89 44.18
C ILE A 19 27.95 -16.58 43.31
N THR A 20 26.83 -16.99 43.92
CA THR A 20 25.74 -17.68 43.23
C THR A 20 24.41 -17.10 43.68
N CYS A 21 23.57 -16.73 42.71
CA CYS A 21 22.24 -16.19 42.96
C CYS A 21 21.37 -17.23 43.69
N PRO A 22 20.82 -16.92 44.88
CA PRO A 22 20.01 -17.87 45.64
C PRO A 22 18.66 -18.17 44.98
N TYR A 23 18.22 -17.35 44.03
CA TYR A 23 16.91 -17.47 43.40
C TYR A 23 16.92 -18.29 42.10
N CYS A 24 17.99 -18.21 41.31
CA CYS A 24 18.07 -18.89 40.01
C CYS A 24 19.32 -19.77 39.82
N GLY A 25 20.28 -19.76 40.77
CA GLY A 25 21.50 -20.55 40.68
C GLY A 25 22.60 -19.99 39.75
N TYR A 26 22.42 -18.78 39.21
CA TYR A 26 23.40 -18.13 38.34
C TYR A 26 24.69 -17.78 39.09
N LYS A 27 25.86 -18.17 38.57
CA LYS A 27 27.17 -17.86 39.16
C LYS A 27 27.70 -16.52 38.65
N THR A 28 27.80 -15.54 39.54
CA THR A 28 28.39 -14.23 39.27
C THR A 28 29.91 -14.37 39.42
N GLY A 29 30.65 -14.37 38.31
CA GLY A 29 32.07 -14.75 38.22
C GLY A 29 33.10 -13.92 39.01
N ASN A 30 32.70 -13.10 39.98
CA ASN A 30 33.57 -12.12 40.63
C ASN A 30 34.35 -12.66 41.85
N GLY A 31 34.85 -13.88 41.77
CA GLY A 31 35.50 -14.56 42.90
C GLY A 31 37.03 -14.49 42.94
N VAL A 32 37.71 -14.01 41.89
CA VAL A 32 39.18 -14.00 41.85
C VAL A 32 39.66 -12.87 40.93
N GLU A 33 40.67 -12.14 41.41
CA GLU A 33 41.32 -10.98 40.80
C GLU A 33 41.42 -11.08 39.27
N GLU A 34 40.68 -10.20 38.57
CA GLU A 34 40.78 -10.05 37.12
C GLU A 34 42.08 -9.31 36.77
N THR A 35 43.04 -10.04 36.20
CA THR A 35 44.07 -9.45 35.34
C THR A 35 43.39 -8.69 34.19
N PRO A 36 43.89 -7.51 33.78
CA PRO A 36 43.27 -6.69 32.75
C PRO A 36 43.57 -7.27 31.36
N ASP A 37 43.04 -8.45 31.07
CA ASP A 37 43.08 -9.02 29.74
C ASP A 37 41.94 -8.40 28.93
N GLY A 38 42.37 -7.50 28.04
CA GLY A 38 41.73 -7.11 26.79
C GLY A 38 40.22 -6.94 26.85
N ILE A 39 39.78 -5.67 26.91
CA ILE A 39 38.43 -5.16 26.64
C ILE A 39 37.60 -6.15 25.80
N LEU A 40 37.02 -7.15 26.47
CA LEU A 40 35.92 -7.93 25.94
C LEU A 40 34.79 -6.93 25.94
N ARG A 41 34.53 -6.34 24.77
CA ARG A 41 33.34 -5.54 24.52
C ARG A 41 32.18 -6.36 25.05
N THR A 42 31.68 -6.00 26.23
CA THR A 42 30.38 -6.46 26.68
C THR A 42 29.42 -6.04 25.56
N PRO A 43 28.56 -6.95 25.06
CA PRO A 43 27.57 -6.58 24.05
C PRO A 43 26.81 -5.39 24.63
N GLN A 44 26.95 -4.24 23.96
CA GLN A 44 26.38 -2.98 24.41
C GLN A 44 24.90 -3.23 24.68
N VAL A 45 24.52 -3.01 25.94
CA VAL A 45 23.17 -2.94 26.50
C VAL A 45 22.12 -2.99 25.39
N ASP A 46 21.78 -4.22 25.03
CA ASP A 46 20.87 -4.51 23.94
C ASP A 46 19.49 -4.04 24.38
N SER A 47 19.02 -2.94 23.77
CA SER A 47 17.64 -2.47 23.74
C SER A 47 16.64 -3.51 24.24
N TYR A 48 16.32 -3.45 25.53
CA TYR A 48 15.33 -4.33 26.14
C TYR A 48 13.98 -3.97 25.53
N ILE A 49 13.56 -4.72 24.51
CA ILE A 49 12.22 -4.58 23.96
C ILE A 49 11.28 -5.19 25.01
N PRO A 50 10.32 -4.42 25.57
CA PRO A 50 9.38 -4.93 26.55
C PRO A 50 8.66 -6.17 26.00
N PRO A 51 8.45 -7.21 26.81
CA PRO A 51 7.71 -8.39 26.38
C PRO A 51 6.31 -8.06 25.85
N GLU A 52 5.70 -7.00 26.34
CA GLU A 52 4.41 -6.47 25.89
C GLU A 52 4.45 -6.03 24.42
N GLN A 53 5.52 -5.35 23.99
CA GLN A 53 5.68 -4.92 22.59
C GLN A 53 5.90 -6.10 21.65
N THR A 54 6.59 -7.14 22.12
CA THR A 54 6.81 -8.35 21.31
C THR A 54 5.54 -9.18 21.18
N VAL A 55 4.77 -9.31 22.28
CA VAL A 55 3.46 -9.95 22.25
C VAL A 55 2.51 -9.18 21.32
N LEU A 56 2.49 -7.85 21.41
CA LEU A 56 1.68 -7.02 20.50
C LEU A 56 2.12 -7.20 19.03
N GLY A 57 3.42 -7.22 18.75
CA GLY A 57 3.93 -7.44 17.40
C GLY A 57 3.57 -8.82 16.83
N LEU A 58 3.68 -9.88 17.64
CA LEU A 58 3.25 -11.22 17.25
C LEU A 58 1.73 -11.31 17.09
N LEU A 59 0.96 -10.64 17.94
CA LEU A 59 -0.51 -10.63 17.87
C LEU A 59 -0.97 -9.86 16.63
N LEU A 60 -0.34 -8.72 16.30
CA LEU A 60 -0.57 -8.00 15.06
C LEU A 60 -0.20 -8.85 13.83
N LEU A 61 0.97 -9.50 13.82
CA LEU A 61 1.34 -10.45 12.76
C LEU A 61 0.28 -11.55 12.63
N THR A 62 -0.19 -12.09 13.74
CA THR A 62 -1.23 -13.12 13.75
C THR A 62 -2.54 -12.58 13.16
N ILE A 63 -2.99 -11.38 13.57
CA ILE A 63 -4.18 -10.72 13.02
C ILE A 63 -4.01 -10.44 11.52
N PHE A 64 -2.85 -9.96 11.07
CA PHE A 64 -2.58 -9.70 9.66
C PHE A 64 -2.58 -11.00 8.86
N PHE A 65 -1.92 -12.05 9.34
CA PHE A 65 -1.94 -13.36 8.68
C PHE A 65 -3.36 -13.94 8.65
N TRP A 66 -4.12 -13.85 9.73
CA TRP A 66 -5.50 -14.33 9.76
C TRP A 66 -6.43 -13.50 8.87
N GLY A 67 -6.33 -12.17 8.94
CA GLY A 67 -7.13 -11.25 8.14
C GLY A 67 -6.87 -11.43 6.66
N PHE A 68 -5.60 -11.58 6.27
CA PHE A 68 -5.21 -11.84 4.89
C PHE A 68 -5.68 -13.22 4.40
N ASN A 69 -5.66 -14.23 5.28
CA ASN A 69 -6.15 -15.56 4.95
C ASN A 69 -7.68 -15.60 4.81
N ILE A 70 -8.42 -14.95 5.72
CA ILE A 70 -9.89 -14.84 5.63
C ILE A 70 -10.27 -14.06 4.37
N ALA A 71 -9.65 -12.91 4.14
CA ALA A 71 -9.85 -12.10 2.94
C ALA A 71 -9.51 -12.89 1.68
N GLY A 72 -8.38 -13.61 1.67
CA GLY A 72 -7.95 -14.46 0.57
C GLY A 72 -8.92 -15.62 0.30
N THR A 73 -9.53 -16.21 1.33
CA THR A 73 -10.56 -17.25 1.15
C THR A 73 -11.92 -16.70 0.71
N ALA A 74 -12.21 -15.42 0.96
CA ALA A 74 -13.43 -14.73 0.53
C ALA A 74 -13.31 -14.15 -0.88
N LEU A 75 -12.11 -13.75 -1.31
CA LEU A 75 -11.81 -13.23 -2.66
C LEU A 75 -12.32 -14.09 -3.84
N PRO A 76 -12.26 -15.44 -3.80
CA PRO A 76 -12.69 -16.29 -4.91
C PRO A 76 -14.21 -16.34 -5.07
N PHE A 77 -14.99 -15.61 -4.27
CA PHE A 77 -16.41 -15.38 -4.54
C PHE A 77 -16.62 -14.43 -5.72
N PHE A 78 -15.61 -13.60 -6.04
CA PHE A 78 -15.68 -12.53 -7.05
C PHE A 78 -14.85 -12.82 -8.31
N LEU A 79 -14.21 -13.98 -8.40
CA LEU A 79 -13.28 -14.33 -9.49
C LEU A 79 -13.78 -15.50 -10.34
N ASP A 80 -13.39 -15.48 -11.61
CA ASP A 80 -13.68 -16.53 -12.59
C ASP A 80 -13.10 -17.91 -12.17
N ALA A 81 -13.71 -18.99 -12.63
CA ALA A 81 -13.50 -20.35 -12.14
C ALA A 81 -12.05 -20.85 -12.30
N GLY A 82 -11.36 -20.44 -13.37
CA GLY A 82 -9.96 -20.75 -13.61
C GLY A 82 -9.02 -20.07 -12.61
N THR A 83 -9.20 -18.76 -12.41
CA THR A 83 -8.40 -17.94 -11.48
C THR A 83 -8.64 -18.34 -10.03
N LYS A 84 -9.88 -18.71 -9.68
CA LYS A 84 -10.27 -19.21 -8.37
C LYS A 84 -9.47 -20.43 -7.93
N ARG A 85 -9.25 -21.41 -8.82
CA ARG A 85 -8.50 -22.63 -8.48
C ARG A 85 -7.03 -22.34 -8.18
N ASN A 86 -6.39 -21.53 -9.03
CA ASN A 86 -4.98 -21.20 -8.87
C ASN A 86 -4.73 -20.33 -7.62
N LEU A 87 -5.61 -19.36 -7.37
CA LEU A 87 -5.56 -18.52 -6.17
C LEU A 87 -5.76 -19.36 -4.90
N LEU A 88 -6.73 -20.28 -4.90
CA LEU A 88 -7.00 -21.15 -3.76
C LEU A 88 -5.80 -22.06 -3.45
N ILE A 89 -5.19 -22.65 -4.48
CA ILE A 89 -3.97 -23.48 -4.32
C ILE A 89 -2.84 -22.64 -3.75
N ALA A 90 -2.59 -21.44 -4.29
CA ALA A 90 -1.54 -20.54 -3.81
C ALA A 90 -1.74 -20.15 -2.34
N LEU A 91 -2.99 -19.85 -1.94
CA LEU A 91 -3.34 -19.53 -0.56
C LEU A 91 -3.14 -20.73 0.38
N ILE A 92 -3.59 -21.93 0.00
CA ILE A 92 -3.38 -23.15 0.80
C ILE A 92 -1.89 -23.43 0.97
N VAL A 93 -1.11 -23.35 -0.13
CA VAL A 93 0.34 -23.58 -0.08
C VAL A 93 1.02 -22.55 0.82
N SER A 94 0.66 -21.26 0.70
CA SER A 94 1.19 -20.19 1.55
C SER A 94 0.88 -20.41 3.04
N GLN A 95 -0.33 -20.86 3.37
CA GLN A 95 -0.70 -21.22 4.74
C GLN A 95 0.12 -22.38 5.28
N VAL A 96 0.24 -23.47 4.51
CA VAL A 96 0.99 -24.65 4.95
C VAL A 96 2.47 -24.31 5.16
N LEU A 97 3.06 -23.51 4.26
CA LEU A 97 4.47 -23.12 4.35
C LEU A 97 4.74 -22.25 5.57
N SER A 98 3.90 -21.23 5.79
CA SER A 98 4.05 -20.31 6.93
C SER A 98 3.90 -21.05 8.26
N ARG A 99 2.94 -21.97 8.38
CA ARG A 99 2.78 -22.81 9.57
C ARG A 99 3.93 -23.79 9.79
N ALA A 100 4.43 -24.40 8.73
CA ALA A 100 5.61 -25.27 8.83
C ALA A 100 6.82 -24.49 9.37
N LEU A 101 7.05 -23.25 8.94
CA LEU A 101 8.13 -22.39 9.45
C LEU A 101 7.95 -22.06 10.94
N ILE A 102 6.73 -21.68 11.35
CA ILE A 102 6.42 -21.43 12.77
C ILE A 102 6.66 -22.70 13.61
N GLY A 103 6.25 -23.87 13.10
CA GLY A 103 6.48 -25.16 13.74
C GLY A 103 7.96 -25.49 13.90
N VAL A 104 8.78 -25.24 12.87
CA VAL A 104 10.25 -25.44 12.95
C VAL A 104 10.84 -24.57 14.05
N TRP A 105 10.46 -23.30 14.15
CA TRP A 105 10.96 -22.43 15.22
C TRP A 105 10.55 -22.91 16.60
N ALA A 106 9.31 -23.34 16.75
CA ALA A 106 8.83 -23.86 18.02
C ALA A 106 9.62 -25.11 18.47
N VAL A 107 10.01 -25.97 17.51
CA VAL A 107 10.86 -27.14 17.76
C VAL A 107 12.28 -26.75 18.14
N GLU A 108 12.88 -25.78 17.45
CA GLU A 108 14.21 -25.27 17.78
C GLU A 108 14.24 -24.72 19.20
N GLU A 109 13.23 -23.93 19.58
CA GLU A 109 13.14 -23.35 20.92
C GLU A 109 12.95 -24.42 22.01
N VAL A 110 12.06 -25.38 21.79
CA VAL A 110 11.88 -26.51 22.71
C VAL A 110 13.19 -27.31 22.82
N SER A 111 13.98 -27.40 21.75
CA SER A 111 15.26 -28.12 21.76
C SER A 111 16.35 -27.46 22.61
N LEU A 112 16.22 -26.18 22.93
CA LEU A 112 17.15 -25.49 23.85
C LEU A 112 16.88 -25.83 25.32
N LYS A 113 15.73 -26.41 25.65
CA LYS A 113 15.43 -26.88 27.01
C LYS A 113 16.17 -28.19 27.27
N LYS A 114 16.94 -28.22 28.37
CA LYS A 114 17.84 -29.31 28.75
C LYS A 114 17.18 -30.71 28.81
N ASP A 115 15.87 -30.78 29.05
CA ASP A 115 15.11 -32.02 29.23
C ASP A 115 13.96 -32.22 28.21
N ALA A 116 14.05 -31.62 27.01
CA ALA A 116 12.99 -31.73 26.02
C ALA A 116 12.94 -33.11 25.34
N SER A 117 11.91 -33.91 25.68
CA SER A 117 11.64 -35.17 25.01
C SER A 117 11.23 -34.99 23.54
N THR A 118 11.53 -35.98 22.68
CA THR A 118 11.13 -35.99 21.26
C THR A 118 9.62 -35.88 21.07
N LYS A 119 8.83 -36.42 22.01
CA LYS A 119 7.36 -36.30 22.00
C LYS A 119 6.91 -34.86 22.17
N ASN A 120 7.57 -34.09 23.03
CA ASN A 120 7.25 -32.67 23.24
C ASN A 120 7.59 -31.85 21.99
N LYS A 121 8.74 -32.13 21.35
CA LYS A 121 9.12 -31.46 20.10
C LYS A 121 8.10 -31.69 18.99
N LEU A 122 7.73 -32.96 18.75
CA LEU A 122 6.74 -33.32 17.74
C LEU A 122 5.35 -32.74 18.06
N GLY A 123 4.95 -32.79 19.34
CA GLY A 123 3.68 -32.21 19.78
C GLY A 123 3.61 -30.70 19.53
N THR A 124 4.67 -29.97 19.83
CA THR A 124 4.75 -28.52 19.57
C THR A 124 4.74 -28.21 18.07
N PHE A 125 5.41 -29.01 17.24
CA PHE A 125 5.36 -28.87 15.78
C PHE A 125 3.94 -29.07 15.23
N LEU A 126 3.26 -30.14 15.65
CA LEU A 126 1.90 -30.45 15.21
C LEU A 126 0.88 -29.43 15.69
N LEU A 127 1.08 -28.86 16.89
CA LEU A 127 0.27 -27.76 17.40
C LEU A 127 0.36 -26.52 16.52
N ALA A 128 1.54 -26.20 15.97
CA ALA A 128 1.74 -25.08 15.04
C ALA A 128 1.14 -25.30 13.63
N LEU A 129 0.53 -26.45 13.36
CA LEU A 129 -0.26 -26.68 12.14
C LEU A 129 -1.75 -26.38 12.35
N ILE A 130 -2.19 -26.31 13.61
CA ILE A 130 -3.58 -26.03 13.99
C ILE A 130 -3.72 -24.53 14.16
N PRO A 131 -4.68 -23.85 13.49
CA PRO A 131 -4.76 -22.38 13.50
C PRO A 131 -4.74 -21.74 14.89
N ILE A 132 -5.40 -22.36 15.88
CA ILE A 132 -5.45 -21.88 17.27
C ILE A 132 -4.20 -22.30 18.05
N GLY A 133 -3.57 -23.40 17.63
CA GLY A 133 -2.38 -23.96 18.25
C GLY A 133 -1.14 -23.07 18.06
N ASP A 134 -1.10 -22.24 17.02
CA ASP A 134 0.01 -21.31 16.68
C ASP A 134 0.25 -20.24 17.76
N ILE A 135 -0.77 -19.92 18.56
CA ILE A 135 -0.70 -18.91 19.62
C ILE A 135 0.30 -19.35 20.69
N ILE A 136 0.32 -20.63 21.08
CA ILE A 136 1.17 -21.13 22.15
C ILE A 136 2.67 -21.10 21.76
N PRO A 137 3.08 -21.62 20.59
CA PRO A 137 4.41 -21.43 20.02
C PRO A 137 4.80 -19.96 19.88
N ALA A 138 3.91 -19.09 19.39
CA ALA A 138 4.20 -17.67 19.27
C ALA A 138 4.46 -17.04 20.65
N LEU A 139 3.66 -17.39 21.66
CA LEU A 139 3.83 -16.90 23.04
C LEU A 139 5.09 -17.45 23.70
N HIS A 140 5.48 -18.68 23.38
CA HIS A 140 6.74 -19.26 23.82
C HIS A 140 7.93 -18.57 23.15
N ALA A 141 7.91 -18.46 21.82
CA ALA A 141 8.93 -17.79 21.03
C ALA A 141 9.11 -16.32 21.41
N ALA A 142 8.02 -15.67 21.87
CA ALA A 142 8.07 -14.30 22.38
C ALA A 142 8.95 -14.15 23.64
N ARG A 143 9.18 -15.22 24.41
CA ARG A 143 9.82 -15.15 25.73
C ARG A 143 11.34 -15.35 25.72
N THR A 144 11.96 -15.78 24.63
CA THR A 144 13.39 -16.13 24.62
C THR A 144 14.29 -15.14 23.87
N ALA A 145 15.58 -15.14 24.22
CA ALA A 145 16.63 -14.25 23.72
C ALA A 145 16.97 -14.40 22.22
N ILE A 146 16.37 -15.36 21.52
CA ILE A 146 16.47 -15.56 20.06
C ILE A 146 15.81 -14.38 19.28
N ARG A 147 15.23 -13.42 20.01
CA ARG A 147 14.61 -12.18 19.54
C ARG A 147 15.41 -11.35 18.54
N LYS A 148 16.73 -11.19 18.69
CA LYS A 148 17.45 -10.12 17.97
C LYS A 148 17.82 -10.46 16.53
N GLU A 149 18.21 -11.69 16.25
CA GLU A 149 18.64 -12.08 14.90
C GLU A 149 17.52 -12.60 14.01
N ARG A 150 16.44 -13.13 14.59
CA ARG A 150 15.43 -13.89 13.82
C ARG A 150 14.14 -13.10 13.53
N LEU A 151 13.82 -12.07 14.32
CA LEU A 151 12.68 -11.17 14.03
C LEU A 151 12.78 -10.48 12.65
N PRO A 152 13.97 -10.03 12.19
CA PRO A 152 14.14 -9.47 10.85
C PRO A 152 13.84 -10.50 9.75
N ILE A 153 14.16 -11.78 9.96
CA ILE A 153 13.85 -12.84 8.99
C ILE A 153 12.34 -13.04 8.89
N LEU A 154 11.65 -12.97 10.04
CA LEU A 154 10.20 -13.05 10.13
C LEU A 154 9.51 -11.88 9.42
N SER A 155 10.00 -10.66 9.64
CA SER A 155 9.49 -9.45 8.99
C SER A 155 9.79 -9.44 7.49
N ILE A 156 10.99 -9.83 7.07
CA ILE A 156 11.35 -9.96 5.65
C ILE A 156 10.48 -11.04 4.98
N ALA A 157 10.27 -12.19 5.62
CA ALA A 157 9.42 -13.24 5.08
C ALA A 157 7.96 -12.77 4.92
N SER A 158 7.43 -12.04 5.90
CA SER A 158 6.05 -11.49 5.83
C SER A 158 5.93 -10.38 4.79
N ILE A 159 6.89 -9.46 4.70
CA ILE A 159 6.93 -8.45 3.63
C ILE A 159 7.03 -9.12 2.27
N SER A 160 7.87 -10.15 2.12
CA SER A 160 8.01 -10.88 0.86
C SER A 160 6.72 -11.60 0.45
N ALA A 161 5.98 -12.16 1.41
CA ALA A 161 4.69 -12.78 1.15
C ALA A 161 3.64 -11.76 0.69
N VAL A 162 3.63 -10.56 1.29
CA VAL A 162 2.77 -9.44 0.85
C VAL A 162 3.13 -9.01 -0.56
N VAL A 163 4.42 -8.80 -0.87
CA VAL A 163 4.88 -8.40 -2.20
C VAL A 163 4.53 -9.46 -3.25
N ILE A 164 4.76 -10.74 -2.97
CA ILE A 164 4.39 -11.83 -3.88
C ILE A 164 2.87 -11.86 -4.12
N MET A 165 2.07 -11.69 -3.07
CA MET A 165 0.61 -11.63 -3.22
C MET A 165 0.15 -10.39 -4.00
N SER A 166 0.73 -9.23 -3.76
CA SER A 166 0.45 -8.01 -4.52
C SER A 166 0.81 -8.18 -6.00
N LEU A 167 1.94 -8.83 -6.31
CA LEU A 167 2.33 -9.14 -7.69
C LEU A 167 1.39 -10.14 -8.37
N VAL A 168 0.92 -11.16 -7.63
CA VAL A 168 -0.09 -12.11 -8.14
C VAL A 168 -1.41 -11.38 -8.41
N LEU A 169 -1.86 -10.54 -7.48
CA LEU A 169 -3.08 -9.74 -7.63
C LEU A 169 -2.99 -8.74 -8.80
N PHE A 170 -1.84 -8.08 -8.95
CA PHE A 170 -1.57 -7.16 -10.06
C PHE A 170 -1.61 -7.89 -11.42
N ARG A 171 -0.93 -9.04 -11.53
CA ARG A 171 -0.98 -9.90 -12.72
C ARG A 171 -2.40 -10.37 -13.06
N THR A 172 -3.24 -10.63 -12.05
CA THR A 172 -4.65 -11.00 -12.28
C THR A 172 -5.52 -9.80 -12.64
N SER A 173 -5.18 -8.58 -12.18
CA SER A 173 -5.88 -7.34 -12.55
C SER A 173 -5.71 -7.02 -14.04
N ASP A 174 -4.52 -7.20 -14.61
CA ASP A 174 -4.30 -7.01 -16.06
C ASP A 174 -5.16 -7.96 -16.91
N GLN A 175 -5.40 -9.18 -16.43
CA GLN A 175 -6.29 -10.13 -17.11
C GLN A 175 -7.76 -9.72 -17.03
N ILE A 176 -8.17 -9.13 -15.91
CA ILE A 176 -9.53 -8.61 -15.72
C ILE A 176 -9.76 -7.37 -16.58
N ALA A 177 -8.81 -6.44 -16.64
CA ALA A 177 -8.89 -5.25 -17.49
C ALA A 177 -9.04 -5.61 -18.98
N ASN A 178 -8.30 -6.62 -19.45
CA ASN A 178 -8.42 -7.11 -20.82
C ASN A 178 -9.75 -7.84 -21.10
N LEU A 179 -10.35 -8.50 -20.10
CA LEU A 179 -11.68 -9.10 -20.22
C LEU A 179 -12.79 -8.04 -20.27
N ILE A 180 -12.70 -7.00 -19.45
CA ILE A 180 -13.66 -5.90 -19.43
C ILE A 180 -13.64 -5.15 -20.78
N ASN A 181 -12.44 -4.81 -21.27
CA ASN A 181 -12.29 -4.12 -22.56
C ASN A 181 -12.66 -5.01 -23.76
N GLY A 182 -12.66 -6.34 -23.61
CA GLY A 182 -13.05 -7.27 -24.68
C GLY A 182 -14.57 -7.48 -24.80
N ILE A 183 -15.34 -7.20 -23.75
CA ILE A 183 -16.80 -7.41 -23.74
C ILE A 183 -17.53 -6.31 -24.54
N ASP A 184 -16.98 -5.09 -24.61
CA ASP A 184 -17.59 -4.00 -25.40
C ASP A 184 -17.50 -4.19 -26.92
N ILE A 185 -16.55 -5.00 -27.41
CA ILE A 185 -16.35 -5.19 -28.86
C ILE A 185 -17.41 -6.14 -29.46
N VAL A 186 -18.05 -6.99 -28.64
CA VAL A 186 -19.08 -7.93 -29.13
C VAL A 186 -20.48 -7.30 -29.16
N ALA A 187 -20.72 -6.24 -28.38
CA ALA A 187 -22.02 -5.56 -28.33
C ALA A 187 -22.25 -4.55 -29.48
N GLN A 188 -21.21 -4.19 -30.24
CA GLN A 188 -21.29 -3.15 -31.28
C GLN A 188 -21.25 -3.67 -32.73
N ALA A 189 -21.28 -5.00 -32.94
CA ALA A 189 -21.25 -5.60 -34.28
C ALA A 189 -22.63 -5.77 -34.94
N GLU A 190 -23.74 -5.43 -34.27
CA GLU A 190 -25.11 -5.76 -34.74
C GLU A 190 -25.97 -4.55 -35.16
N SER A 191 -25.36 -3.37 -35.39
CA SER A 191 -26.11 -2.17 -35.85
C SER A 191 -25.46 -1.51 -37.06
N THR A 192 -25.38 -2.23 -38.18
CA THR A 192 -25.15 -1.60 -39.49
C THR A 192 -25.94 -2.32 -40.56
N ALA A 193 -27.21 -1.94 -40.72
CA ALA A 193 -27.99 -2.26 -41.91
C ALA A 193 -29.08 -1.21 -42.16
N LEU A 194 -29.04 -0.65 -43.38
CA LEU A 194 -30.04 0.16 -44.09
C LEU A 194 -30.25 1.63 -43.68
N VAL A 195 -29.70 2.55 -44.49
CA VAL A 195 -30.51 3.56 -45.19
C VAL A 195 -29.98 3.72 -46.62
N THR A 196 -30.88 3.61 -47.59
CA THR A 196 -30.67 3.83 -49.03
C THR A 196 -31.54 5.02 -49.48
N GLU A 197 -30.96 6.07 -50.06
CA GLU A 197 -31.60 7.05 -50.98
C GLU A 197 -30.54 8.14 -51.32
N SER A 198 -30.47 8.86 -52.43
CA SER A 198 -30.92 8.82 -53.84
C SER A 198 -30.19 9.98 -54.56
N ALA A 199 -30.30 10.03 -55.87
CA ALA A 199 -29.55 10.81 -56.86
C ALA A 199 -29.40 12.34 -56.67
N ALA A 200 -28.15 12.79 -56.88
CA ALA A 200 -27.64 13.90 -57.70
C ALA A 200 -28.43 15.23 -57.85
N ALA A 201 -27.77 16.34 -57.45
CA ALA A 201 -27.72 17.60 -58.21
C ALA A 201 -26.53 18.47 -57.75
N GLU A 202 -25.75 18.99 -58.72
CA GLU A 202 -24.66 19.96 -58.53
C GLU A 202 -25.20 21.33 -58.09
N THR A 203 -24.68 21.91 -57.00
CA THR A 203 -24.52 23.38 -56.86
C THR A 203 -23.56 23.75 -55.71
N GLU A 204 -22.70 24.72 -55.97
CA GLU A 204 -21.75 25.50 -55.15
C GLU A 204 -21.61 25.17 -53.65
N THR A 205 -20.37 24.81 -53.25
CA THR A 205 -19.95 24.43 -51.90
C THR A 205 -20.04 25.58 -50.89
N PRO A 206 -20.98 25.57 -49.93
CA PRO A 206 -20.88 26.38 -48.73
C PRO A 206 -19.97 25.66 -47.72
N THR A 207 -19.12 26.41 -47.02
CA THR A 207 -18.37 25.92 -45.86
C THR A 207 -19.36 25.26 -44.89
N PRO A 208 -19.18 23.97 -44.53
CA PRO A 208 -20.12 23.28 -43.66
C PRO A 208 -20.19 24.00 -42.32
N GLU A 209 -21.39 24.46 -41.97
CA GLU A 209 -21.70 24.95 -40.64
C GLU A 209 -21.43 23.80 -39.65
N PRO A 210 -20.71 24.04 -38.54
CA PRO A 210 -20.31 22.97 -37.63
C PRO A 210 -21.54 22.20 -37.16
N THR A 211 -21.55 20.90 -37.44
CA THR A 211 -22.63 20.02 -37.00
C THR A 211 -22.61 20.00 -35.48
N ALA A 212 -23.67 20.52 -34.86
CA ALA A 212 -23.82 20.52 -33.41
C ALA A 212 -23.75 19.09 -32.89
N THR A 213 -22.59 18.72 -32.35
CA THR A 213 -22.35 17.41 -31.77
C THR A 213 -23.08 17.37 -30.44
N LEU A 214 -24.01 16.43 -30.26
CA LEU A 214 -24.71 16.22 -29.00
C LEU A 214 -23.69 15.85 -27.92
N ARG A 215 -23.44 16.78 -27.00
CA ARG A 215 -22.52 16.58 -25.88
C ARG A 215 -23.29 15.97 -24.70
N PRO A 216 -22.88 14.81 -24.18
CA PRO A 216 -23.52 14.21 -23.03
C PRO A 216 -23.13 14.99 -21.75
N TYR A 217 -24.12 15.63 -21.12
CA TYR A 217 -23.97 16.25 -19.81
C TYR A 217 -24.67 15.36 -18.77
N ILE A 218 -23.97 15.03 -17.69
CA ILE A 218 -24.50 14.30 -16.55
C ILE A 218 -24.68 15.31 -15.42
N ASN A 219 -25.91 15.51 -14.96
CA ASN A 219 -26.24 16.46 -13.88
C ASN A 219 -25.74 17.90 -14.12
N GLY A 220 -25.77 18.34 -15.39
CA GLY A 220 -25.33 19.69 -15.79
C GLY A 220 -23.86 19.80 -16.15
N CYS A 221 -23.08 18.75 -15.92
CA CYS A 221 -21.63 18.78 -16.04
C CYS A 221 -21.11 17.76 -17.06
N ARG A 222 -19.99 18.06 -17.72
CA ARG A 222 -19.45 17.18 -18.75
C ARG A 222 -18.58 16.09 -18.13
N ASN A 223 -18.70 14.87 -18.67
CA ASN A 223 -17.84 13.76 -18.26
C ASN A 223 -16.42 13.93 -18.86
N PRO A 224 -15.34 13.82 -18.06
CA PRO A 224 -13.95 14.02 -18.49
C PRO A 224 -13.49 13.07 -19.59
N LEU A 225 -14.05 11.85 -19.66
CA LEU A 225 -13.71 10.84 -20.67
C LEU A 225 -14.20 11.21 -22.08
N THR A 226 -15.13 12.17 -22.18
CA THR A 226 -15.77 12.60 -23.43
C THR A 226 -15.16 13.87 -24.02
N VAL A 227 -14.14 14.43 -23.37
CA VAL A 227 -13.45 15.62 -23.84
C VAL A 227 -12.33 15.20 -24.80
N THR A 228 -12.31 15.84 -25.96
CA THR A 228 -11.45 15.48 -27.08
C THR A 228 -10.59 16.66 -27.54
N ALA A 229 -9.53 16.38 -28.29
CA ALA A 229 -8.54 17.40 -28.66
C ALA A 229 -9.07 18.44 -29.67
N ASP A 230 -10.13 18.12 -30.41
CA ASP A 230 -10.85 19.04 -31.30
C ASP A 230 -11.61 20.15 -30.57
N GLU A 231 -11.74 20.04 -29.25
CA GLU A 231 -12.38 21.04 -28.39
C GLU A 231 -11.37 22.05 -27.81
N GLU A 232 -10.14 22.04 -28.32
CA GLU A 232 -9.12 23.02 -27.96
C GLU A 232 -9.65 24.45 -28.13
N GLY A 233 -9.52 25.24 -27.06
CA GLY A 233 -9.92 26.63 -27.03
C GLY A 233 -11.33 26.88 -26.50
N GLU A 234 -12.15 25.85 -26.33
CA GLU A 234 -13.48 25.97 -25.75
C GLU A 234 -13.43 25.98 -24.22
N THR A 235 -14.29 26.79 -23.58
CA THR A 235 -14.50 26.75 -22.13
C THR A 235 -15.55 25.69 -21.80
N LEU A 236 -15.17 24.71 -20.97
CA LEU A 236 -16.01 23.59 -20.59
C LEU A 236 -16.11 23.48 -19.07
N GLU A 237 -17.30 23.11 -18.58
CA GLU A 237 -17.50 22.68 -17.20
C GLU A 237 -17.42 21.14 -17.12
N ILE A 238 -16.42 20.62 -16.42
CA ILE A 238 -16.11 19.19 -16.30
C ILE A 238 -16.22 18.76 -14.83
N CYS A 239 -16.83 17.59 -14.61
CA CYS A 239 -16.99 16.99 -13.28
C CYS A 239 -16.44 15.58 -13.27
N GLY A 240 -15.68 15.25 -12.24
CA GLY A 240 -15.16 13.90 -12.08
C GLY A 240 -14.46 13.70 -10.75
N GLU A 241 -14.11 12.44 -10.49
CA GLU A 241 -13.29 12.06 -9.34
C GLU A 241 -11.79 12.18 -9.67
N ILE A 242 -11.04 12.81 -8.77
CA ILE A 242 -9.58 12.85 -8.87
C ILE A 242 -9.01 11.49 -8.49
N THR A 243 -8.51 10.78 -9.49
CA THR A 243 -8.00 9.39 -9.39
C THR A 243 -6.49 9.33 -9.24
N ASN A 244 -5.79 10.36 -9.71
CA ASN A 244 -4.34 10.40 -9.72
C ASN A 244 -3.81 11.82 -9.57
N PHE A 245 -2.59 11.97 -9.06
CA PHE A 245 -1.86 13.22 -9.05
C PHE A 245 -0.36 12.95 -9.11
N GLY A 246 0.42 13.95 -9.48
CA GLY A 246 1.87 13.81 -9.47
C GLY A 246 2.60 15.08 -9.84
N VAL A 247 3.93 14.98 -9.80
CA VAL A 247 4.85 16.02 -10.24
C VAL A 247 5.79 15.43 -11.27
N LYS A 248 6.05 16.17 -12.34
CA LYS A 248 7.01 15.80 -13.38
C LYS A 248 8.05 16.90 -13.53
N ASP A 249 9.31 16.49 -13.63
CA ASP A 249 10.41 17.39 -13.92
C ASP A 249 10.27 17.91 -15.36
N CYS A 250 10.41 19.22 -15.50
CA CYS A 250 10.28 19.92 -16.77
C CYS A 250 11.34 21.02 -16.83
N PRO A 251 12.51 20.76 -17.45
CA PRO A 251 13.62 21.72 -17.50
C PRO A 251 13.26 23.04 -18.19
N SER A 252 12.25 23.04 -19.06
CA SER A 252 11.75 24.22 -19.78
C SER A 252 10.66 24.99 -19.03
N CYS A 253 10.14 24.45 -17.92
CA CYS A 253 9.08 25.09 -17.16
C CYS A 253 9.65 26.15 -16.20
N PRO A 254 8.90 27.22 -15.86
CA PRO A 254 9.39 28.34 -15.05
C PRO A 254 10.05 27.93 -13.72
N PHE A 255 9.50 26.90 -13.07
CA PHE A 255 9.99 26.38 -11.79
C PHE A 255 10.71 25.03 -11.92
N GLY A 256 11.02 24.59 -13.14
CA GLY A 256 11.68 23.31 -13.39
C GLY A 256 10.77 22.07 -13.24
N PHE A 257 9.47 22.27 -12.98
CA PHE A 257 8.49 21.19 -12.85
C PHE A 257 7.11 21.63 -13.37
N TYR A 258 6.22 20.66 -13.53
CA TYR A 258 4.78 20.87 -13.49
C TYR A 258 4.14 19.78 -12.61
N SER A 259 3.07 20.13 -11.93
CA SER A 259 2.23 19.17 -11.22
C SER A 259 0.95 18.91 -12.01
N PHE A 260 0.33 17.77 -11.78
CA PHE A 260 -0.92 17.41 -12.41
C PHE A 260 -1.85 16.66 -11.45
N VAL A 261 -3.15 16.78 -11.69
CA VAL A 261 -4.20 15.87 -11.20
C VAL A 261 -4.91 15.26 -12.39
N LYS A 262 -5.45 14.05 -12.24
CA LYS A 262 -6.24 13.36 -13.27
C LYS A 262 -7.65 13.09 -12.78
N LEU A 263 -8.61 13.45 -13.62
CA LEU A 263 -10.02 13.09 -13.50
C LEU A 263 -10.27 11.81 -14.29
N GLU A 264 -10.77 10.77 -13.61
CA GLU A 264 -11.11 9.46 -14.21
C GLU A 264 -9.99 8.90 -15.14
N ASP A 265 -8.72 9.07 -14.73
CA ASP A 265 -7.50 8.65 -15.44
C ASP A 265 -7.24 9.19 -16.87
N LYS A 266 -8.19 9.90 -17.50
CA LYS A 266 -8.02 10.46 -18.86
C LYS A 266 -7.79 11.95 -18.90
N PHE A 267 -8.64 12.74 -18.26
CA PHE A 267 -8.56 14.20 -18.35
C PHE A 267 -7.62 14.72 -17.27
N GLN A 268 -6.70 15.61 -17.63
CA GLN A 268 -5.69 16.10 -16.70
C GLN A 268 -5.82 17.61 -16.51
N ILE A 269 -5.40 18.06 -15.33
CA ILE A 269 -5.31 19.46 -14.98
C ILE A 269 -3.88 19.67 -14.56
N VAL A 270 -3.21 20.61 -15.21
CA VAL A 270 -1.77 20.83 -15.07
C VAL A 270 -1.55 22.19 -14.45
N SER A 271 -0.58 22.27 -13.53
CA SER A 271 -0.08 23.55 -13.05
C SER A 271 1.44 23.59 -13.12
N TYR A 272 1.96 24.72 -13.58
CA TYR A 272 3.40 24.99 -13.64
C TYR A 272 3.94 25.64 -12.36
N GLU A 273 3.05 26.02 -11.45
CA GLU A 273 3.37 26.86 -10.29
C GLU A 273 2.86 26.23 -8.99
N TRP A 274 1.70 25.57 -9.06
CA TRP A 274 1.11 24.84 -7.95
C TRP A 274 1.63 23.41 -7.89
N ARG A 275 1.72 22.85 -6.68
CA ARG A 275 1.94 21.44 -6.42
C ARG A 275 0.69 20.83 -5.79
N PHE A 276 0.01 19.98 -6.54
CA PHE A 276 -1.07 19.18 -6.00
C PHE A 276 -0.55 18.14 -5.00
N THR A 277 -1.25 18.01 -3.87
CA THR A 277 -0.93 17.06 -2.81
C THR A 277 -1.89 15.86 -2.84
N HIS A 278 -1.60 14.85 -2.01
CA HIS A 278 -2.47 13.69 -1.84
C HIS A 278 -3.84 14.02 -1.25
N ALA A 279 -4.06 15.24 -0.74
CA ALA A 279 -5.34 15.68 -0.19
C ALA A 279 -6.48 15.68 -1.24
N TRP A 280 -6.11 15.78 -2.52
CA TRP A 280 -7.03 15.80 -3.64
C TRP A 280 -7.52 14.42 -4.09
N LEU A 281 -6.86 13.32 -3.69
CA LEU A 281 -7.29 11.98 -4.11
C LEU A 281 -8.70 11.65 -3.60
N ASN A 282 -9.49 11.00 -4.46
CA ASN A 282 -10.87 10.58 -4.22
C ASN A 282 -11.81 11.76 -3.89
N LYS A 283 -11.46 12.97 -4.34
CA LYS A 283 -12.35 14.14 -4.27
C LYS A 283 -13.13 14.24 -5.57
N CYS A 284 -14.44 14.41 -5.42
CA CYS A 284 -15.32 14.80 -6.51
C CYS A 284 -15.31 16.31 -6.68
N VAL A 285 -14.95 16.75 -7.87
CA VAL A 285 -14.77 18.16 -8.18
C VAL A 285 -15.49 18.55 -9.47
N MET A 286 -15.91 19.80 -9.53
CA MET A 286 -16.43 20.50 -10.71
C MET A 286 -15.50 21.66 -11.02
N ILE A 287 -15.14 21.79 -12.30
CA ILE A 287 -14.11 22.71 -12.77
C ILE A 287 -14.55 23.28 -14.10
N GLU A 288 -14.52 24.60 -14.22
CA GLU A 288 -14.82 25.32 -15.46
C GLU A 288 -13.58 26.05 -15.92
N ASP A 289 -13.02 25.62 -17.07
CA ASP A 289 -11.84 26.26 -17.65
C ASP A 289 -11.78 26.02 -19.17
N LYS A 290 -10.87 26.72 -19.82
CA LYS A 290 -10.56 26.59 -21.24
C LYS A 290 -9.73 25.33 -21.50
N VAL A 291 -10.17 24.52 -22.45
CA VAL A 291 -9.40 23.35 -22.91
C VAL A 291 -8.15 23.83 -23.65
N GLU A 292 -7.00 23.36 -23.19
CA GLU A 292 -5.71 23.49 -23.85
C GLU A 292 -5.16 22.10 -24.21
N LEU A 293 -4.12 22.06 -25.04
CA LEU A 293 -3.45 20.82 -25.41
C LEU A 293 -2.04 20.75 -24.80
N LEU A 294 -1.77 19.66 -24.08
CA LEU A 294 -0.41 19.28 -23.69
C LEU A 294 0.03 18.10 -24.55
N GLY A 295 0.68 18.40 -25.68
CA GLY A 295 0.86 17.41 -26.76
C GLY A 295 -0.48 17.15 -27.44
N ASP A 296 -0.91 15.90 -27.51
CA ASP A 296 -2.22 15.51 -28.08
C ASP A 296 -3.30 15.28 -27.01
N THR A 297 -3.02 15.63 -25.75
CA THR A 297 -3.92 15.36 -24.61
C THR A 297 -4.64 16.64 -24.19
N PRO A 298 -6.00 16.67 -24.20
CA PRO A 298 -6.75 17.81 -23.70
C PRO A 298 -6.53 17.96 -22.19
N THR A 299 -6.29 19.19 -21.76
CA THR A 299 -5.95 19.54 -20.39
C THR A 299 -6.56 20.89 -20.00
N PHE A 300 -6.78 21.10 -18.71
CA PHE A 300 -6.89 22.44 -18.15
C PHE A 300 -5.54 22.91 -17.60
N VAL A 301 -5.30 24.22 -17.61
CA VAL A 301 -4.06 24.83 -17.13
C VAL A 301 -4.37 25.76 -15.96
N PHE A 302 -4.10 25.24 -14.77
CA PHE A 302 -4.36 25.93 -13.50
C PHE A 302 -3.25 26.94 -13.19
N ASN A 303 -3.59 28.23 -13.26
CA ASN A 303 -2.66 29.34 -13.16
C ASN A 303 -2.56 29.92 -11.73
N THR A 304 -1.53 30.73 -11.47
CA THR A 304 -1.29 31.40 -10.17
C THR A 304 -2.49 32.17 -9.63
N GLY A 305 -3.29 32.79 -10.51
CA GLY A 305 -4.42 33.63 -10.13
C GLY A 305 -5.63 32.87 -9.58
N GLU A 306 -5.67 31.56 -9.73
CA GLU A 306 -6.89 30.76 -9.55
C GLU A 306 -6.91 29.97 -8.23
N GLY A 307 -5.74 29.75 -7.61
CA GLY A 307 -5.63 28.78 -6.51
C GLY A 307 -5.79 29.30 -5.09
N CYS A 308 -5.61 30.60 -4.82
CA CYS A 308 -5.59 31.08 -3.45
C CYS A 308 -6.04 32.52 -3.33
N ILE A 309 -7.05 32.74 -2.48
CA ILE A 309 -7.48 34.06 -2.02
C ILE A 309 -6.98 34.22 -0.58
N GLY A 310 -5.70 34.59 -0.39
CA GLY A 310 -5.13 34.83 0.94
C GLY A 310 -3.65 34.44 1.09
N ASP A 311 -3.27 34.03 2.30
CA ASP A 311 -1.91 33.57 2.63
C ASP A 311 -1.67 32.17 2.08
N CYS A 312 -1.04 32.08 0.92
CA CYS A 312 -0.71 30.82 0.27
C CYS A 312 0.54 30.20 0.90
N VAL A 313 0.53 28.88 1.11
CA VAL A 313 1.67 28.16 1.67
C VAL A 313 2.64 27.84 0.53
N HIS A 314 3.88 28.29 0.67
CA HIS A 314 4.97 27.91 -0.23
C HIS A 314 5.64 26.62 0.27
N ASP A 315 5.99 25.75 -0.66
CA ASP A 315 6.86 24.61 -0.39
C ASP A 315 8.34 25.04 -0.24
N PHE A 316 9.20 24.07 0.07
CA PHE A 316 10.64 24.29 0.23
C PHE A 316 11.39 24.61 -1.08
N HIS A 317 10.72 24.50 -2.23
CA HIS A 317 11.20 24.86 -3.56
C HIS A 317 10.58 26.16 -4.10
N GLY A 318 9.75 26.85 -3.32
CA GLY A 318 9.03 28.07 -3.71
C GLY A 318 7.75 27.84 -4.51
N GLY A 319 7.37 26.59 -4.80
CA GLY A 319 6.10 26.24 -5.41
C GLY A 319 4.93 26.47 -4.45
N LEU A 320 3.76 26.80 -4.99
CA LEU A 320 2.57 27.04 -4.17
C LEU A 320 1.85 25.72 -3.87
N ILE A 321 1.39 25.53 -2.64
CA ILE A 321 0.59 24.37 -2.25
C ILE A 321 -0.88 24.78 -2.23
N ASP A 322 -1.69 24.11 -3.05
CA ASP A 322 -3.14 24.25 -3.01
C ASP A 322 -3.74 23.08 -2.24
N ASP A 323 -4.35 23.39 -1.09
CA ASP A 323 -5.12 22.44 -0.30
C ASP A 323 -6.61 22.83 -0.17
N ASN A 324 -7.06 23.97 -0.75
CA ASN A 324 -8.45 24.50 -0.58
C ASN A 324 -8.87 25.62 -1.57
N GLY A 325 -8.32 25.65 -2.78
CA GLY A 325 -8.59 26.69 -3.79
C GLY A 325 -10.04 26.72 -4.29
N ILE A 326 -10.51 27.90 -4.72
CA ILE A 326 -11.87 28.10 -5.29
C ILE A 326 -12.03 27.45 -6.67
N TYR A 327 -10.93 27.07 -7.30
CA TYR A 327 -10.90 26.46 -8.62
C TYR A 327 -11.52 25.06 -8.63
N PHE A 328 -11.27 24.27 -7.58
CA PHE A 328 -11.86 22.95 -7.40
C PHE A 328 -13.16 23.07 -6.61
N GLN A 329 -14.29 23.23 -7.30
CA GLN A 329 -15.59 23.31 -6.63
C GLN A 329 -16.05 21.90 -6.22
N PRO A 330 -16.54 21.68 -4.99
CA PRO A 330 -17.01 20.36 -4.57
C PRO A 330 -18.24 19.94 -5.39
N PHE A 331 -18.26 18.67 -5.81
CA PHE A 331 -19.36 18.07 -6.58
C PHE A 331 -19.83 16.77 -5.93
N ASP A 332 -21.14 16.56 -5.79
CA ASP A 332 -21.69 15.38 -5.10
C ASP A 332 -21.99 14.19 -6.04
N GLY A 333 -21.74 14.33 -7.35
CA GLY A 333 -22.31 13.46 -8.38
C GLY A 333 -21.41 12.38 -9.01
N CYS A 334 -20.24 12.05 -8.46
CA CYS A 334 -19.41 10.97 -9.07
C CYS A 334 -19.75 9.54 -8.60
N ASN A 335 -20.76 9.36 -7.73
CA ASN A 335 -21.21 8.05 -7.25
C ASN A 335 -22.43 7.52 -7.99
#